data_AF-A0A662H4I2-F1
#
_entry.id   AF-A0A662H4I2-F1
#
_cell.length_a   1.000
_cell.length_b   1.000
_cell.length_c   1.000
_cell.angle_alpha   90.00
_cell.angle_beta   90.00
_cell.angle_gamma   90.00
#
_symmetry.space_group_name_H-M   'P 1'
#
loop_
_entity.id
_entity.type
_entity.pdbx_description
1 polymer ?
#
loop_
_entity_poly.entity_id
_entity_poly.type
_entity_poly.pdbx_seq_one_letter_code
_entity_poly.pdbx_strand_id
1 'polypeptide(L)'
;QQHFSGKILETQKVLGISRTGRTITRSTIRVLIPPFKEGDIIILKNVPHKILRIQKASVKVLSLQNFEEKSVSLARLFKEDIKIIDEKDVGLIMSVKPPSVLVLSLSKYETLDLYFEKIPFWMKENESVMLVKWEGKVYIAPLTTRRS
;
A
#
# COMPACT_ATOMS: atom_id res chain seq x y z
N GLN A 1 -0.30 -14.14 18.08
CA GLN A 1 -1.47 -13.24 18.20
C GLN A 1 -1.58 -12.43 16.92
N GLN A 2 -2.63 -12.62 16.12
CA GLN A 2 -2.81 -11.96 14.83
C GLN A 2 -3.44 -10.56 15.04
N HIS A 3 -2.81 -9.51 14.52
CA HIS A 3 -3.27 -8.13 14.67
C HIS A 3 -4.04 -7.71 13.42
N PHE A 4 -5.36 -7.61 13.53
CA PHE A 4 -6.23 -7.08 12.48
C PHE A 4 -6.35 -5.56 12.60
N SER A 5 -5.94 -4.85 11.54
CA SER A 5 -6.05 -3.39 11.40
C SER A 5 -7.43 -3.00 10.85
N GLY A 6 -8.47 -3.16 11.67
CA GLY A 6 -9.83 -2.76 11.31
C GLY A 6 -10.38 -1.67 12.23
N LYS A 7 -11.30 -0.84 11.71
CA LYS A 7 -12.09 0.09 12.52
C LYS A 7 -13.09 -0.73 13.34
N ILE A 8 -12.94 -0.72 14.66
CA ILE A 8 -13.84 -1.43 15.59
C ILE A 8 -14.97 -0.46 15.97
N LEU A 9 -16.19 -0.77 15.56
CA LEU A 9 -17.39 -0.13 16.10
C LEU A 9 -18.02 -1.12 17.08
N GLU A 10 -18.04 -0.78 18.37
CA GLU A 10 -18.72 -1.56 19.41
C GLU A 10 -20.09 -0.92 19.68
N THR A 11 -21.14 -1.72 19.62
CA THR A 11 -22.48 -1.31 20.05
C THR A 11 -22.99 -2.35 21.03
N GLN A 12 -23.29 -1.91 22.25
CA GLN A 12 -23.82 -2.77 23.31
C GLN A 12 -25.34 -2.68 23.32
N LYS A 13 -26.02 -3.81 23.18
CA LYS A 13 -27.47 -3.92 23.35
C LYS A 13 -27.75 -4.85 24.53
N VAL A 14 -28.40 -4.32 25.57
CA VAL A 14 -28.88 -5.11 26.72
C VAL A 14 -30.11 -5.88 26.26
N LEU A 15 -30.04 -7.22 26.32
CA LEU A 15 -31.13 -8.10 25.86
C LEU A 15 -32.06 -8.57 26.99
N GLY A 16 -31.65 -8.37 28.25
CA GLY A 16 -32.43 -8.75 29.43
C GLY A 16 -31.54 -9.18 30.59
N ILE A 17 -32.18 -9.55 31.70
CA ILE A 17 -31.55 -9.95 32.96
C ILE A 17 -31.77 -11.47 33.12
N SER A 18 -30.72 -12.23 33.46
CA SER A 18 -30.85 -13.67 33.72
C SER A 18 -31.63 -13.93 35.02
N ARG A 19 -32.10 -15.17 35.22
CA ARG A 19 -32.76 -15.61 36.46
C ARG A 19 -31.87 -15.56 37.72
N THR A 20 -30.59 -15.19 37.57
CA THR A 20 -29.60 -14.99 38.65
C THR A 20 -29.16 -13.52 38.80
N GLY A 21 -29.86 -12.57 38.15
CA GLY A 21 -29.60 -11.14 38.26
C GLY A 21 -28.45 -10.61 37.39
N ARG A 22 -27.87 -11.45 36.51
CA ARG A 22 -26.77 -11.04 35.63
C ARG A 22 -27.29 -10.52 34.30
N THR A 23 -26.87 -9.32 33.91
CA THR A 23 -27.20 -8.70 32.63
C THR A 23 -26.60 -9.51 31.47
N ILE A 24 -27.45 -9.95 30.54
CA ILE A 24 -27.00 -10.64 29.32
C ILE A 24 -26.77 -9.56 28.25
N THR A 25 -25.50 -9.30 27.96
CA THR A 25 -25.07 -8.32 26.95
C THR A 25 -24.63 -9.03 25.68
N ARG A 26 -25.21 -8.66 24.53
CA ARG A 26 -24.71 -9.10 23.21
C ARG A 26 -23.89 -7.97 22.60
N SER A 27 -22.57 -8.15 22.54
CA SER A 27 -21.66 -7.23 21.84
C SER A 27 -21.53 -7.65 20.38
N THR A 28 -21.82 -6.74 19.45
CA THR A 28 -21.54 -6.93 18.02
C THR A 28 -20.32 -6.10 17.66
N ILE A 29 -19.22 -6.76 17.30
CA ILE A 29 -18.01 -6.11 16.81
C ILE A 29 -18.10 -6.04 15.29
N ARG A 30 -18.20 -4.84 14.72
CA ARG A 30 -18.02 -4.64 13.28
C ARG A 30 -16.55 -4.30 13.03
N VAL A 31 -15.87 -5.14 12.24
CA VAL A 31 -14.49 -4.90 11.78
C VAL A 31 -14.57 -4.46 10.33
N LEU A 32 -14.27 -3.19 10.06
CA LEU A 32 -14.13 -2.70 8.68
C LEU A 32 -12.70 -3.00 8.21
N ILE A 33 -12.56 -3.90 7.24
CA ILE A 33 -11.26 -4.29 6.66
C ILE A 33 -10.99 -3.37 5.47
N PRO A 34 -9.78 -2.76 5.36
CA PRO A 34 -9.43 -1.96 4.19
C PRO A 34 -9.47 -2.79 2.91
N PRO A 35 -9.88 -2.20 1.77
CA PRO A 35 -9.94 -2.93 0.50
C PRO A 35 -8.55 -3.23 -0.10
N PHE A 36 -7.47 -2.77 0.54
CA PHE A 36 -6.08 -2.94 0.12
C PHE A 36 -5.26 -3.65 1.20
N LYS A 37 -4.16 -4.29 0.78
CA LYS A 37 -3.18 -4.98 1.64
C LYS A 37 -1.78 -4.40 1.49
N GLU A 38 -0.86 -4.83 2.36
CA GLU A 38 0.56 -4.49 2.23
C GLU A 38 1.11 -4.99 0.88
N GLY A 39 1.89 -4.15 0.21
CA GLY A 39 2.43 -4.41 -1.12
C GLY A 39 1.54 -3.95 -2.28
N ASP A 40 0.26 -3.62 -2.02
CA ASP A 40 -0.61 -3.07 -3.06
C ASP A 40 -0.13 -1.69 -3.53
N ILE A 41 -0.49 -1.34 -4.76
CA ILE A 41 -0.29 -0.01 -5.31
C ILE A 41 -1.67 0.64 -5.39
N ILE A 42 -1.82 1.77 -4.72
CA ILE A 42 -3.06 2.53 -4.67
C ILE A 42 -2.86 3.91 -5.28
N ILE A 43 -3.94 4.48 -5.82
CA ILE A 43 -3.94 5.87 -6.29
C ILE A 43 -4.49 6.78 -5.20
N LEU A 44 -3.67 7.73 -4.77
CA LEU A 44 -4.06 8.79 -3.85
C LEU A 44 -3.83 10.13 -4.53
N LYS A 45 -4.89 10.93 -4.69
CA LYS A 45 -4.82 12.24 -5.36
C LYS A 45 -4.10 12.18 -6.72
N ASN A 46 -4.43 11.16 -7.52
CA ASN A 46 -3.83 10.90 -8.83
C ASN A 46 -2.33 10.53 -8.84
N VAL A 47 -1.75 10.21 -7.68
CA VAL A 47 -0.36 9.76 -7.57
C VAL A 47 -0.33 8.30 -7.11
N PRO A 48 0.41 7.41 -7.80
CA PRO A 48 0.61 6.04 -7.35
C PRO A 48 1.42 5.97 -6.05
N HIS A 49 0.93 5.17 -5.10
CA HIS A 49 1.58 4.91 -3.82
C HIS A 49 1.62 3.42 -3.53
N LYS A 50 2.76 2.91 -3.07
CA LYS A 50 2.85 1.54 -2.53
C LYS A 50 2.45 1.50 -1.06
N ILE A 51 1.58 0.57 -0.68
CA ILE A 51 1.30 0.26 0.73
C ILE A 51 2.52 -0.43 1.32
N LEU A 52 3.22 0.23 2.24
CA LEU A 52 4.33 -0.37 2.96
C LEU A 52 3.84 -1.14 4.19
N ARG A 53 2.99 -0.53 5.00
CA ARG A 53 2.55 -1.15 6.26
C ARG A 53 1.18 -0.67 6.67
N ILE A 54 0.33 -1.58 7.15
CA ILE A 54 -0.99 -1.23 7.68
C ILE A 54 -0.95 -1.35 9.21
N GLN A 55 -1.15 -0.22 9.88
CA GLN A 55 -1.25 -0.13 11.34
C GLN A 55 -2.73 0.05 11.76
N LYS A 56 -2.99 0.01 13.07
CA LYS A 56 -4.37 0.03 13.61
C LYS A 56 -5.21 1.22 13.14
N ALA A 57 -4.62 2.41 13.00
CA ALA A 57 -5.32 3.64 12.65
C ALA A 57 -4.71 4.38 11.44
N SER A 58 -3.60 3.88 10.90
CA SER A 58 -2.81 4.54 9.86
C SER A 58 -2.21 3.53 8.90
N VAL A 59 -1.84 4.01 7.72
CA VAL A 59 -1.20 3.25 6.66
C VAL A 59 0.05 3.99 6.24
N LYS A 60 1.20 3.32 6.31
CA LYS A 60 2.46 3.82 5.78
C LYS A 60 2.50 3.55 4.29
N VAL A 61 2.66 4.60 3.49
CA VAL A 61 2.69 4.53 2.03
C VAL A 61 3.98 5.14 1.49
N LEU A 62 4.44 4.64 0.35
CA LEU A 62 5.57 5.18 -0.41
C LEU A 62 5.03 5.81 -1.69
N SER A 63 5.24 7.11 -1.88
CA SER A 63 4.95 7.79 -3.16
C SER A 63 5.90 7.28 -4.24
N LEU A 64 5.38 6.82 -5.38
CA LEU A 64 6.20 6.37 -6.50
C LEU A 64 6.71 7.54 -7.37
N GLN A 65 6.22 8.75 -7.13
CA GLN A 65 6.66 9.94 -7.86
C GLN A 65 8.02 10.46 -7.35
N ASN A 66 8.21 10.47 -6.02
CA ASN A 66 9.37 11.09 -5.38
C ASN A 66 10.02 10.22 -4.29
N PHE A 67 9.55 8.98 -4.12
CA PHE A 67 10.03 8.02 -3.13
C PHE A 67 9.96 8.49 -1.67
N GLU A 68 9.07 9.44 -1.36
CA GLU A 68 8.79 9.86 0.00
C GLU A 68 7.82 8.91 0.70
N GLU A 69 8.13 8.57 1.95
CA GLU A 69 7.25 7.82 2.82
C GLU A 69 6.33 8.75 3.60
N LYS A 70 5.04 8.42 3.68
CA LYS A 70 4.03 9.19 4.43
C LYS A 70 3.12 8.25 5.22
N SER A 71 2.62 8.75 6.35
CA SER A 71 1.61 8.06 7.15
C SER A 71 0.25 8.70 6.89
N VAL A 72 -0.73 7.90 6.47
CA VAL A 72 -2.08 8.36 6.12
C VAL A 72 -3.08 7.70 7.07
N SER A 73 -4.07 8.46 7.56
CA SER A 73 -5.12 7.91 8.40
C SER A 73 -5.96 6.88 7.66
N LEU A 74 -6.14 5.70 8.26
CA LEU A 74 -6.99 4.64 7.72
C LEU A 74 -8.45 5.11 7.59
N ALA A 75 -8.94 5.91 8.55
CA ALA A 75 -10.29 6.47 8.53
C ALA A 75 -10.51 7.46 7.37
N ARG A 76 -9.45 8.17 6.96
CA ARG A 76 -9.48 9.04 5.77
C ARG A 76 -9.53 8.19 4.51
N LEU A 77 -8.68 7.17 4.42
CA LEU A 77 -8.63 6.26 3.27
C LEU A 77 -9.97 5.58 3.01
N PHE A 78 -10.69 5.16 4.06
CA PHE A 78 -12.04 4.59 3.92
C PHE A 78 -13.11 5.55 3.37
N LYS A 79 -12.86 6.86 3.36
CA LYS A 79 -13.78 7.86 2.79
C LYS A 79 -13.43 8.21 1.34
N GLU A 80 -12.23 7.85 0.89
CA GLU A 80 -11.77 8.13 -0.47
C GLU A 80 -12.11 6.93 -1.36
N ASP A 81 -12.42 7.17 -2.63
CA ASP A 81 -12.57 6.11 -3.64
C ASP A 81 -11.18 5.65 -4.07
N ILE A 82 -10.68 4.61 -3.40
CA ILE A 82 -9.30 4.13 -3.60
C ILE A 82 -9.27 3.16 -4.77
N LYS A 83 -8.61 3.58 -5.85
CA LYS A 83 -8.26 2.70 -6.96
C LYS A 83 -7.00 1.90 -6.64
N ILE A 84 -7.08 0.59 -6.78
CA ILE A 84 -5.95 -0.33 -6.68
C ILE A 84 -5.48 -0.64 -8.10
N ILE A 85 -4.17 -0.61 -8.33
CA ILE A 85 -3.58 -1.05 -9.60
C ILE A 85 -3.18 -2.51 -9.43
N ASP A 86 -3.81 -3.40 -10.19
CA ASP A 86 -3.49 -4.84 -10.23
C ASP A 86 -2.46 -5.17 -11.30
N GLU A 87 -2.51 -4.50 -12.45
CA GLU A 87 -1.56 -4.70 -13.55
C GLU A 87 -0.18 -4.16 -13.17
N LYS A 88 0.74 -5.09 -12.93
CA LYS A 88 2.11 -4.84 -12.50
C LYS A 88 3.01 -5.73 -13.32
N ASP A 89 4.16 -5.21 -13.69
CA ASP A 89 5.21 -5.98 -14.35
C ASP A 89 6.45 -6.03 -13.46
N VAL A 90 7.34 -6.98 -13.74
CA VAL A 90 8.63 -7.08 -13.07
C VAL A 90 9.70 -6.57 -14.03
N GLY A 91 10.55 -5.67 -13.53
CA GLY A 91 11.70 -5.17 -14.25
C GLY A 91 13.01 -5.50 -13.55
N LEU A 92 14.10 -5.54 -14.29
CA LEU A 92 15.47 -5.63 -13.78
C LEU A 92 16.20 -4.31 -14.03
N ILE A 93 16.74 -3.69 -12.99
CA ILE A 93 17.57 -2.50 -13.13
C ILE A 93 18.87 -2.90 -13.81
N MET A 94 19.10 -2.41 -15.03
CA MET A 94 20.33 -2.66 -15.79
C MET A 94 21.42 -1.65 -15.44
N SER A 95 21.06 -0.37 -15.28
CA SER A 95 22.01 0.67 -14.90
C SER A 95 21.33 1.82 -14.16
N VAL A 96 22.07 2.45 -13.24
CA VAL A 96 21.64 3.62 -12.47
C VAL A 96 22.61 4.77 -12.72
N LYS A 97 22.21 5.75 -13.53
CA LYS A 97 23.03 6.91 -13.89
C LYS A 97 22.20 8.18 -13.73
N PRO A 98 22.23 8.84 -12.56
CA PRO A 98 21.39 10.01 -12.30
C PRO A 98 21.48 11.04 -13.45
N PRO A 99 20.34 11.57 -13.92
CA PRO A 99 18.98 11.40 -13.38
C PRO A 99 18.20 10.19 -13.94
N SER A 100 18.82 9.30 -14.71
CA SER A 100 18.13 8.20 -15.38
C SER A 100 18.43 6.82 -14.80
N VAL A 101 17.47 5.91 -14.96
CA VAL A 101 17.58 4.49 -14.58
C VAL A 101 17.09 3.67 -15.76
N LEU A 102 17.96 2.77 -16.23
CA LEU A 102 17.65 1.85 -17.31
C LEU A 102 17.09 0.55 -16.73
N VAL A 103 15.89 0.17 -17.15
CA VAL A 103 15.19 -1.02 -16.65
C VAL A 103 14.78 -1.92 -17.80
N LEU A 104 15.05 -3.22 -17.70
CA LEU A 104 14.52 -4.24 -18.60
C LEU A 104 13.18 -4.75 -18.05
N SER A 105 12.08 -4.57 -18.79
CA SER A 105 10.82 -5.27 -18.52
C SER A 105 11.01 -6.76 -18.80
N LEU A 106 10.76 -7.62 -17.83
CA LEU A 106 10.96 -9.06 -17.98
C LEU A 106 9.81 -9.75 -18.71
N SER A 107 8.61 -9.16 -18.73
CA SER A 107 7.49 -9.72 -19.50
C SER A 107 7.57 -9.37 -20.98
N LYS A 108 7.99 -8.15 -21.32
CA LYS A 108 8.04 -7.66 -22.71
C LYS A 108 9.43 -7.74 -23.32
N TYR A 109 10.47 -7.95 -22.52
CA TYR A 109 11.87 -7.87 -22.93
C TYR A 109 12.24 -6.50 -23.55
N GLU A 110 11.53 -5.45 -23.14
CA GLU A 110 11.75 -4.08 -23.59
C GLU A 110 12.59 -3.32 -22.58
N THR A 111 13.49 -2.46 -23.06
CA THR A 111 14.27 -1.57 -22.19
C THR A 111 13.57 -0.22 -22.05
N LEU A 112 13.43 0.24 -20.81
CA LEU A 112 12.82 1.50 -20.43
C LEU A 112 13.89 2.41 -19.84
N ASP A 113 14.04 3.61 -20.39
CA ASP A 113 14.85 4.67 -19.81
C ASP A 113 13.96 5.61 -19.00
N LEU A 114 14.09 5.56 -17.67
CA LEU A 114 13.19 6.24 -16.74
C LEU A 114 13.92 7.37 -16.01
N TYR A 115 13.38 8.58 -16.12
CA TYR A 115 13.92 9.78 -15.49
C TYR A 115 13.36 9.98 -14.08
N PHE A 116 14.24 10.30 -13.12
CA PHE A 116 13.89 10.59 -11.73
C PHE A 116 14.59 11.86 -11.25
N GLU A 117 13.83 12.74 -10.59
CA GLU A 117 14.41 13.89 -9.87
C GLU A 117 15.30 13.43 -8.70
N LYS A 118 14.92 12.32 -8.06
CA LYS A 118 15.65 11.71 -6.95
C LYS A 118 15.65 10.21 -7.09
N ILE A 119 16.85 9.63 -7.18
CA ILE A 119 17.05 8.19 -7.20
C ILE A 119 17.26 7.70 -5.76
N PRO A 120 16.39 6.82 -5.24
CA PRO A 120 16.54 6.31 -3.89
C PRO A 120 17.67 5.27 -3.82
N PHE A 121 18.34 5.17 -2.68
CA PHE A 121 19.54 4.31 -2.47
C PHE A 121 19.34 2.81 -2.75
N TRP A 122 18.09 2.39 -2.90
CA TRP A 122 17.71 1.01 -3.11
C TRP A 122 17.67 0.60 -4.56
N MET A 123 17.58 1.56 -5.47
CA MET A 123 17.75 1.30 -6.89
C MET A 123 19.23 1.07 -7.14
N LYS A 124 19.59 -0.18 -7.40
CA LYS A 124 20.94 -0.59 -7.74
C LYS A 124 20.89 -1.49 -8.96
N GLU A 125 21.98 -1.56 -9.70
CA GLU A 125 22.12 -2.49 -10.82
C GLU A 125 21.87 -3.93 -10.35
N ASN A 126 21.24 -4.73 -11.21
CA ASN A 126 20.79 -6.10 -10.97
C ASN A 126 19.69 -6.28 -9.91
N GLU A 127 19.11 -5.21 -9.38
CA GLU A 127 17.94 -5.32 -8.49
C GLU A 127 16.64 -5.47 -9.31
N SER A 128 15.78 -6.38 -8.86
CA SER A 128 14.45 -6.55 -9.43
C SER A 128 13.46 -5.58 -8.81
N VAL A 129 12.61 -5.01 -9.64
CA VAL A 129 11.65 -3.97 -9.28
C VAL A 129 10.28 -4.25 -9.86
N MET A 130 9.26 -3.63 -9.29
CA MET A 130 7.92 -3.63 -9.81
C MET A 130 7.73 -2.40 -10.72
N LEU A 131 7.25 -2.64 -11.94
CA LEU A 131 6.87 -1.61 -12.89
C LEU A 131 5.36 -1.43 -12.83
N VAL A 132 4.94 -0.17 -12.68
CA VAL A 132 3.52 0.21 -12.54
C VAL A 132 3.20 1.25 -13.60
N LYS A 133 2.19 0.99 -14.44
CA LYS A 133 1.73 1.97 -15.42
C LYS A 133 0.53 2.74 -14.88
N TRP A 134 0.60 4.07 -14.93
CA TRP A 134 -0.49 4.96 -14.53
C TRP A 134 -0.48 6.22 -15.39
N GLU A 135 -1.63 6.60 -15.97
CA GLU A 135 -1.76 7.81 -16.81
C GLU A 135 -0.68 7.91 -17.90
N GLY A 136 -0.37 6.78 -18.56
CA GLY A 136 0.64 6.70 -19.62
C GLY A 136 2.10 6.74 -19.14
N LYS A 137 2.36 6.94 -17.85
CA LYS A 137 3.70 6.95 -17.27
C LYS A 137 4.02 5.61 -16.59
N VAL A 138 5.29 5.23 -16.61
CA VAL A 138 5.80 4.06 -15.89
C VAL A 138 6.48 4.52 -14.60
N TYR A 139 6.10 3.89 -13.50
CA TYR A 139 6.63 4.11 -12.16
C TYR A 139 7.35 2.86 -11.69
N ILE A 140 8.34 3.04 -10.83
CA ILE A 140 9.06 1.92 -10.19
C ILE A 140 8.66 1.85 -8.72
N ALA A 141 8.36 0.64 -8.25
CA ALA A 141 8.20 0.33 -6.85
C ALA A 141 9.18 -0.79 -6.42
N PRO A 142 9.67 -0.80 -5.18
CA PRO A 142 10.45 -1.94 -4.68
C PRO A 142 9.58 -3.20 -4.68
N LEU A 143 10.12 -4.39 -4.97
CA LEU A 143 9.35 -5.64 -4.87
C LEU A 143 9.06 -5.97 -3.40
N THR A 144 10.09 -5.95 -2.55
CA THR A 144 9.98 -6.28 -1.13
C THR A 144 9.55 -5.07 -0.31
N THR A 145 8.62 -5.27 0.63
CA THR A 145 8.31 -4.29 1.66
C THR A 145 9.48 -4.22 2.63
N ARG A 146 10.16 -3.07 2.67
CA ARG A 146 11.28 -2.86 3.59
C ARG A 146 10.78 -2.83 5.02
N ARG A 147 11.27 -3.74 5.84
CA ARG A 147 11.18 -3.63 7.30
C ARG A 147 12.31 -2.70 7.74
N SER A 148 11.98 -1.44 8.01
CA SER A 148 12.84 -0.54 8.81
C SER A 148 12.61 -0.81 10.28
#